data_AF-A0A2D7RLG5-F1
#
_entry.id   AF-A0A2D7RLG5-F1
#
_cell.length_a   1.000
_cell.length_b   1.000
_cell.length_c   1.000
_cell.angle_alpha   90.00
_cell.angle_beta   90.00
_cell.angle_gamma   90.00
#
_symmetry.space_group_name_H-M   'P 1'
#
loop_
_entity.id
_entity.type
_entity.pdbx_description
1 polymer ?
#
loop_
_entity_poly.entity_id
_entity_poly.type
_entity_poly.pdbx_seq_one_letter_code
_entity_poly.pdbx_strand_id
1 'polypeptide(L)'
;MNTESKLSKSLHWTTIASEKLLLAIIGIATCIASALYIFDMVLAQAVTLPDLFMLFIYAEIIGMVGAFYSTNRIPVTLPIIIAITALCRLIVMQSKEMDALVVLGEAGAILI
;
A
#
# COMPACT_ATOMS: atom_id res chain seq x y z
N MET A 1 12.55 -37.65 32.20
CA MET A 1 12.40 -37.54 30.73
C MET A 1 11.62 -36.25 30.47
N ASN A 2 12.31 -35.15 30.13
CA ASN A 2 11.73 -33.79 30.05
C ASN A 2 12.22 -33.11 28.76
N THR A 3 11.57 -33.41 27.63
CA THR A 3 11.99 -32.96 26.29
C THR A 3 10.95 -32.06 25.61
N GLU A 4 9.81 -31.79 26.25
CA GLU A 4 8.63 -31.16 25.61
C GLU A 4 8.53 -29.63 25.82
N SER A 5 9.54 -28.94 26.39
CA SER A 5 9.44 -27.51 26.72
C SER A 5 10.30 -26.55 25.88
N LYS A 6 11.24 -27.07 25.07
CA LYS A 6 12.12 -26.23 24.24
C LYS A 6 11.62 -26.03 22.80
N LEU A 7 10.74 -26.91 22.30
CA LEU A 7 10.32 -26.88 20.90
C LEU A 7 9.26 -25.80 20.58
N SER A 8 8.30 -25.53 21.47
CA SER A 8 7.25 -24.53 21.18
C SER A 8 7.72 -23.08 21.31
N LYS A 9 8.75 -22.82 22.14
CA LYS A 9 9.32 -21.48 22.35
C LYS A 9 10.14 -20.99 21.15
N SER A 10 10.64 -21.92 20.33
CA SER A 10 11.42 -21.60 19.12
C SER A 10 10.53 -21.21 17.93
N LEU A 11 9.29 -21.71 17.87
CA LEU A 11 8.39 -21.45 16.76
C LEU A 11 7.87 -20.00 16.76
N HIS A 12 7.57 -19.45 17.95
CA HIS A 12 7.10 -18.07 18.08
C HIS A 12 8.17 -17.03 17.72
N TRP A 13 9.46 -17.34 17.95
CA TRP A 13 10.56 -16.43 17.62
C TRP A 13 10.89 -16.44 16.13
N THR A 14 10.78 -17.59 15.46
CA THR A 14 10.95 -17.69 14.01
C THR A 14 9.87 -16.93 13.23
N THR A 15 8.62 -16.93 13.72
CA THR A 15 7.53 -16.20 13.06
C THR A 15 7.69 -14.69 13.13
N ILE A 16 8.09 -14.16 14.29
CA ILE A 16 8.34 -12.72 14.45
C ILE A 16 9.56 -12.27 13.63
N ALA A 17 10.60 -13.11 13.57
CA ALA A 17 11.77 -12.83 12.74
C ALA A 17 11.42 -12.80 11.25
N SER A 18 10.58 -13.74 10.78
CA SER A 18 10.15 -13.78 9.39
C SER A 18 9.24 -12.60 9.03
N GLU A 19 8.32 -12.18 9.92
CA GLU A 19 7.47 -11.01 9.71
C GLU A 19 8.29 -9.73 9.56
N LYS A 20 9.27 -9.50 10.45
CA LYS A 20 10.16 -8.33 10.37
C LYS A 20 11.01 -8.33 9.12
N LEU A 21 11.53 -9.50 8.72
CA LEU A 21 12.30 -9.64 7.48
C LEU A 21 11.44 -9.29 6.27
N LEU A 22 10.21 -9.80 6.20
CA LEU A 22 9.29 -9.54 5.10
C LEU A 22 8.95 -8.06 4.98
N LEU A 23 8.68 -7.39 6.10
CA LEU A 23 8.38 -5.96 6.13
C LEU A 23 9.58 -5.10 5.76
N ALA A 24 10.79 -5.49 6.17
CA ALA A 24 12.01 -4.82 5.73
C ALA A 24 12.19 -4.91 4.20
N ILE A 25 11.94 -6.08 3.62
CA ILE A 25 12.00 -6.29 2.17
C ILE A 25 10.93 -5.43 1.46
N ILE A 26 9.69 -5.41 1.96
CA ILE A 26 8.61 -4.59 1.38
C ILE A 26 8.98 -3.10 1.44
N GLY A 27 9.49 -2.60 2.57
CA GLY A 27 9.90 -1.21 2.71
C GLY A 27 11.01 -0.82 1.73
N ILE A 28 12.05 -1.65 1.62
CA ILE A 28 13.16 -1.42 0.68
C ILE A 28 12.67 -1.46 -0.77
N ALA A 29 11.89 -2.47 -1.12
CA ALA A 29 11.33 -2.61 -2.47
C ALA A 29 10.45 -1.41 -2.84
N THR A 30 9.62 -0.93 -1.90
CA THR A 30 8.74 0.23 -2.10
C THR A 30 9.55 1.52 -2.30
N CYS A 31 10.64 1.72 -1.55
CA CYS A 31 11.54 2.86 -1.74
C CYS A 31 12.21 2.83 -3.12
N ILE A 32 12.68 1.67 -3.58
CA ILE A 32 13.31 1.54 -4.89
C ILE A 32 12.28 1.77 -6.00
N ALA A 33 11.10 1.15 -5.88
CA ALA A 33 10.02 1.30 -6.85
C ALA A 33 9.55 2.75 -6.97
N SER A 34 9.37 3.45 -5.84
CA SER A 34 8.94 4.87 -5.85
C SER A 34 10.00 5.78 -6.48
N ALA A 35 11.28 5.53 -6.21
CA ALA A 35 12.37 6.31 -6.82
C ALA A 35 12.44 6.13 -8.34
N LEU A 36 12.31 4.89 -8.83
CA LEU A 36 12.25 4.59 -10.26
C LEU A 36 11.04 5.26 -10.92
N TYR A 37 9.88 5.17 -10.27
CA TYR A 37 8.65 5.76 -10.78
C TYR A 37 8.73 7.29 -10.89
N ILE A 38 9.32 7.95 -9.88
CA ILE A 38 9.59 9.41 -9.94
C ILE A 38 10.55 9.73 -11.09
N PHE A 39 11.59 8.92 -11.28
CA PHE A 39 12.56 9.13 -12.37
C PHE A 39 11.89 9.04 -13.74
N ASP A 40 11.04 8.04 -13.97
CA ASP A 40 10.29 7.87 -15.22
C ASP A 40 9.35 9.06 -15.48
N MET A 41 8.67 9.54 -14.43
CA MET A 41 7.78 10.69 -14.51
C MET A 41 8.53 11.99 -14.86
N VAL A 42 9.72 12.17 -14.28
CA VAL A 42 10.62 13.28 -14.63
C VAL A 42 11.06 13.15 -16.09
N LEU A 43 11.40 11.94 -16.55
CA LEU A 43 11.82 11.72 -17.94
C LEU A 43 10.68 12.01 -18.93
N ALA A 44 9.45 11.66 -18.57
CA ALA A 44 8.25 11.94 -19.37
C ALA A 44 7.83 13.43 -19.38
N GLN A 45 8.40 14.26 -18.48
CA GLN A 45 8.07 15.70 -18.32
C GLN A 45 6.56 15.95 -18.11
N ALA A 46 5.84 14.96 -17.58
CA ALA A 46 4.41 15.03 -17.34
C ALA A 46 4.10 14.34 -16.01
N VAL A 47 3.29 15.00 -15.18
CA VAL A 47 2.81 14.46 -13.90
C VAL A 47 1.29 14.38 -13.98
N THR A 48 0.76 13.17 -13.97
CA THR A 48 -0.69 12.93 -14.00
C THR A 48 -1.23 12.63 -12.61
N LEU A 49 -2.55 12.79 -12.43
CA LEU A 49 -3.23 12.48 -11.17
C LEU A 49 -3.02 11.02 -10.73
N PRO A 50 -3.13 10.01 -11.62
CA PRO A 50 -2.78 8.62 -11.31
C PRO A 50 -1.37 8.45 -10.74
N ASP A 51 -0.38 9.18 -11.28
CA ASP A 51 1.02 9.07 -10.84
C ASP A 51 1.18 9.55 -9.39
N LEU A 52 0.56 10.69 -9.07
CA LEU A 52 0.53 11.25 -7.71
C LEU A 52 -0.13 10.29 -6.71
N PHE A 53 -1.20 9.60 -7.11
CA PHE A 53 -1.85 8.60 -6.26
C PHE A 53 -0.99 7.36 -6.07
N MET A 54 -0.29 6.89 -7.10
CA MET A 54 0.62 5.77 -6.97
C MET A 54 1.77 6.09 -6.00
N LEU A 55 2.33 7.31 -6.09
CA LEU A 55 3.34 7.80 -5.13
C LEU A 55 2.78 7.91 -3.71
N PHE A 56 1.51 8.31 -3.56
CA PHE A 56 0.84 8.35 -2.27
C PHE A 56 0.71 6.95 -1.64
N ILE A 57 0.35 5.94 -2.44
CA ILE A 57 0.30 4.53 -1.99
C ILE A 57 1.69 4.06 -1.54
N TYR A 58 2.76 4.38 -2.28
CA TYR A 58 4.12 4.03 -1.89
C TYR A 58 4.56 4.71 -0.59
N ALA A 59 4.28 6.01 -0.43
CA ALA A 59 4.58 6.75 0.79
C ALA A 59 3.84 6.16 2.01
N GLU A 60 2.59 5.75 1.81
CA GLU A 60 1.77 5.15 2.86
C GLU A 60 2.27 3.76 3.27
N ILE A 61 2.66 2.91 2.30
CA ILE A 61 3.29 1.61 2.60
C ILE A 61 4.57 1.80 3.41
N ILE A 62 5.39 2.79 3.06
CA ILE A 62 6.58 3.16 3.84
C ILE A 62 6.18 3.60 5.26
N GLY A 63 5.12 4.40 5.39
CA GLY A 63 4.55 4.82 6.68
C GLY A 63 4.04 3.66 7.53
N MET A 64 3.37 2.68 6.93
CA MET A 64 2.89 1.46 7.58
C MET A 64 4.05 0.57 8.04
N VAL A 65 5.08 0.38 7.20
CA VAL A 65 6.30 -0.36 7.58
C VAL A 65 7.03 0.37 8.72
N GLY A 66 7.17 1.69 8.64
CA GLY A 66 7.77 2.52 9.70
C GLY A 66 6.99 2.46 11.02
N ALA A 67 5.65 2.54 10.96
CA ALA A 67 4.78 2.42 12.13
C ALA A 67 4.84 1.03 12.76
N PHE A 68 4.97 -0.03 11.96
CA PHE A 68 5.15 -1.38 12.47
C PHE A 68 6.46 -1.52 13.26
N TYR A 69 7.56 -0.93 12.79
CA TYR A 69 8.84 -0.92 13.50
C TYR A 69 8.77 -0.24 14.88
N SER A 70 7.89 0.74 15.05
CA SER A 70 7.74 1.51 16.30
C SER A 70 6.67 0.94 17.25
N THR A 71 5.55 0.44 16.73
CA THR A 71 4.34 0.12 17.53
C THR A 71 3.82 -1.31 17.36
N ASN A 72 4.45 -2.16 16.53
CA ASN A 72 3.99 -3.52 16.19
C ASN A 72 2.53 -3.59 15.71
N ARG A 73 1.93 -2.47 15.28
CA ARG A 73 0.60 -2.44 14.63
C ARG A 73 0.70 -1.72 13.29
N ILE A 74 -0.05 -2.25 12.32
CA ILE A 74 -0.15 -1.69 10.97
C ILE A 74 -1.40 -0.78 10.95
N PRO A 75 -1.27 0.55 10.93
CA PRO A 75 -2.41 1.45 10.76
C PRO A 75 -2.86 1.42 9.29
N VAL A 76 -4.02 0.82 9.01
CA VAL A 76 -4.54 0.63 7.64
C VAL A 76 -5.69 1.58 7.27
N THR A 77 -6.11 2.46 8.18
CA THR A 77 -7.30 3.31 7.98
C THR A 77 -7.06 4.52 7.07
N LEU A 78 -5.92 5.20 7.22
CA LEU A 78 -5.50 6.32 6.37
C LEU A 78 -5.30 5.93 4.88
N PRO A 79 -4.59 4.84 4.52
CA PRO A 79 -4.40 4.41 3.14
C PRO A 79 -5.71 4.22 2.38
N ILE A 80 -6.68 3.56 3.03
CA ILE A 80 -7.97 3.21 2.44
C ILE A 80 -8.75 4.49 2.10
N ILE A 81 -8.72 5.49 2.98
CA ILE A 81 -9.44 6.75 2.74
C ILE A 81 -8.84 7.54 1.56
N ILE A 82 -7.51 7.60 1.46
CA ILE A 82 -6.90 8.26 0.29
C ILE A 82 -7.18 7.49 -0.99
N ALA A 83 -7.11 6.16 -0.99
CA ALA A 83 -7.44 5.35 -2.17
C ALA A 83 -8.89 5.57 -2.64
N ILE A 84 -9.86 5.55 -1.73
CA ILE A 84 -11.28 5.77 -2.07
C ILE A 84 -11.51 7.17 -2.63
N THR A 85 -10.95 8.20 -1.98
CA THR A 85 -11.13 9.60 -2.40
C THR A 85 -10.46 9.86 -3.76
N ALA A 86 -9.29 9.26 -3.97
CA ALA A 86 -8.54 9.30 -5.21
C ALA A 86 -9.31 8.68 -6.38
N LEU A 87 -9.78 7.43 -6.20
CA LEU A 87 -10.55 6.69 -7.18
C LEU A 87 -11.83 7.44 -7.54
N CYS A 88 -12.56 7.92 -6.54
CA CYS A 88 -13.79 8.66 -6.75
C CYS A 88 -13.54 9.94 -7.59
N ARG A 89 -12.46 10.68 -7.32
CA ARG A 89 -12.09 11.87 -8.11
C ARG A 89 -11.61 11.51 -9.52
N LEU A 90 -10.92 10.40 -9.68
CA LEU A 90 -10.40 9.92 -10.96
C LEU A 90 -11.53 9.45 -11.88
N ILE A 91 -12.48 8.68 -11.36
CA ILE A 91 -13.68 8.22 -12.06
C ILE A 91 -14.49 9.42 -12.56
N VAL A 92 -14.74 10.42 -11.71
CA VAL A 92 -15.49 11.63 -12.09
C VAL A 92 -14.74 12.48 -13.12
N MET A 93 -13.40 12.44 -13.16
CA MET A 93 -12.61 13.23 -14.09
C MET A 93 -12.47 12.54 -15.46
N GLN A 94 -12.44 11.20 -15.49
CA GLN A 94 -12.40 10.38 -16.70
C GLN A 94 -13.80 10.11 -17.29
N SER A 95 -14.87 10.30 -16.51
CA SER A 95 -16.25 10.03 -16.94
C SER A 95 -16.78 10.90 -18.07
N LYS A 96 -16.04 11.91 -18.53
CA LYS A 96 -16.45 12.73 -19.68
C LYS A 96 -16.56 11.94 -20.99
N GLU A 97 -15.92 10.77 -21.08
CA GLU A 97 -16.00 9.88 -22.25
C GLU A 97 -16.65 8.51 -21.94
N MET A 98 -17.06 8.26 -20.69
CA MET A 98 -17.70 7.01 -20.28
C MET A 98 -19.21 7.17 -20.16
N ASP A 99 -19.93 6.15 -20.62
CA ASP A 99 -21.39 6.08 -20.52
C ASP A 99 -21.84 6.11 -19.05
N ALA A 100 -22.91 6.85 -18.74
CA ALA A 100 -23.31 7.17 -17.37
C ALA A 100 -23.59 5.92 -16.52
N LEU A 101 -24.03 4.83 -17.15
CA LEU A 101 -24.26 3.53 -16.52
C LEU A 101 -22.97 2.86 -16.02
N VAL A 102 -21.86 3.02 -16.73
CA VAL A 102 -20.55 2.44 -16.34
C VAL A 102 -20.01 3.18 -15.11
N VAL A 103 -20.11 4.50 -15.12
CA VAL A 103 -19.70 5.35 -13.99
C VAL A 103 -20.50 5.03 -12.73
N LEU A 104 -21.81 4.81 -12.89
CA LEU A 104 -22.70 4.44 -11.79
C LEU A 104 -22.41 3.02 -11.27
N GLY A 105 -22.02 2.09 -12.16
CA GLY A 105 -21.54 0.75 -11.79
C GLY A 105 -20.23 0.77 -11.02
N GLU A 106 -19.24 1.56 -11.45
CA GLU A 106 -17.95 1.71 -10.76
C GLU A 106 -18.13 2.38 -9.39
N ALA A 107 -18.93 3.44 -9.29
CA ALA A 107 -19.25 4.07 -8.01
C ALA A 107 -19.99 3.13 -7.05
N GLY A 108 -20.87 2.27 -7.58
CA GLY A 108 -21.56 1.24 -6.80
C GLY A 108 -20.62 0.15 -6.28
N ALA A 109 -19.59 -0.24 -7.04
CA ALA A 109 -18.60 -1.22 -6.62
C ALA A 109 -17.72 -0.75 -5.45
N ILE A 110 -17.56 0.58 -5.27
CA ILE A 110 -16.83 1.15 -4.12
C ILE A 110 -17.62 1.02 -2.80
N LEU A 111 -18.95 0.84 -2.88
CA LEU A 111 -19.83 0.75 -1.70
C LEU A 111 -19.85 -0.64 -1.04
N ILE A 112 -19.46 -1.69 -1.78
CA ILE A 112 -19.53 -3.11 -1.38
C ILE A 112 -18.17 -3.54 -0.83
#